data_AF-Q9YEH0-F1
#
_entry.id   AF-Q9YEH0-F1
#
_cell.length_a   1.000
_cell.length_b   1.000
_cell.length_c   1.000
_cell.angle_alpha   90.00
_cell.angle_beta   90.00
_cell.angle_gamma   90.00
#
_symmetry.space_group_name_H-M   'P 1'
#
loop_
_entity.id
_entity.type
_entity.pdbx_description
1 polymer ?
#
loop_
_entity_poly.entity_id
_entity_poly.type
_entity_poly.pdbx_seq_one_letter_code
_entity_poly.pdbx_strand_id
1 'polypeptide(L)'
;MDALTAYTLYSTGLADLMAHLSSEGYVFEAPSAIESQLHLLDAWRIRRGFRPVNGLALTDIKVPEEEPRDLLATPLEAAVLSYAAREGVVLLSDDYRLRVRAREMGVEARSSLSLISMYVRSVGEPPDSLPEIVMSARAIPLLIPRSALEAWGVE
;
A
#
# COMPACT_ATOMS: atom_id res chain seq x y z
N MET A 1 5.84 1.13 -3.78
CA MET A 1 4.44 0.89 -3.38
C MET A 1 3.52 0.87 -4.61
N ASP A 2 2.47 0.04 -4.66
CA ASP A 2 1.45 0.06 -5.73
C ASP A 2 0.21 0.93 -5.40
N ALA A 3 -0.69 1.12 -6.38
CA ALA A 3 -1.87 2.00 -6.24
C ALA A 3 -2.89 1.52 -5.19
N LEU A 4 -3.13 0.21 -5.06
CA LEU A 4 -4.04 -0.33 -4.04
C LEU A 4 -3.49 -0.07 -2.64
N THR A 5 -2.18 -0.21 -2.48
CA THR A 5 -1.48 0.06 -1.24
C THR A 5 -1.51 1.54 -0.89
N ALA A 6 -1.31 2.41 -1.89
CA ALA A 6 -1.45 3.86 -1.71
C ALA A 6 -2.87 4.22 -1.21
N TYR A 7 -3.91 3.67 -1.83
CA TYR A 7 -5.28 3.85 -1.37
C TYR A 7 -5.48 3.37 0.08
N THR A 8 -4.96 2.19 0.42
CA THR A 8 -5.05 1.63 1.77
C THR A 8 -4.35 2.54 2.79
N LEU A 9 -3.15 3.03 2.49
CA LEU A 9 -2.44 3.94 3.37
C LEU A 9 -3.24 5.21 3.66
N TYR A 10 -3.78 5.83 2.61
CA TYR A 10 -4.47 7.12 2.71
C TYR A 10 -5.86 7.00 3.37
N SER A 11 -6.54 5.86 3.19
CA SER A 11 -7.89 5.63 3.73
C SER A 11 -7.91 5.14 5.18
N THR A 12 -6.80 4.54 5.67
CA THR A 12 -6.72 3.93 7.00
C THR A 12 -5.95 4.76 8.02
N GLY A 13 -5.33 5.89 7.63
CA GLY A 13 -4.48 6.70 8.51
C GLY A 13 -3.03 6.21 8.60
N LEU A 14 -2.68 5.09 7.95
CA LEU A 14 -1.31 4.59 7.88
C LEU A 14 -0.35 5.55 7.13
N ALA A 15 -0.88 6.42 6.27
CA ALA A 15 -0.09 7.44 5.61
C ALA A 15 0.58 8.43 6.60
N ASP A 16 -0.06 8.70 7.75
CA ASP A 16 0.51 9.56 8.79
C ASP A 16 1.67 8.85 9.51
N LEU A 17 1.57 7.53 9.72
CA LEU A 17 2.70 6.72 10.22
C LEU A 17 3.86 6.70 9.23
N MET A 18 3.57 6.52 7.94
CA MET A 18 4.59 6.54 6.89
C MET A 18 5.33 7.90 6.87
N ALA A 19 4.60 9.00 6.98
CA ALA A 19 5.19 10.34 7.03
C ALA A 19 6.11 10.52 8.26
N HIS A 20 5.70 10.01 9.43
CA HIS A 20 6.53 10.04 10.63
C HIS A 20 7.77 9.16 10.48
N LEU A 21 7.62 7.92 10.01
CA LEU A 21 8.76 7.04 9.71
C LEU A 21 9.71 7.70 8.70
N SER A 22 9.20 8.46 7.74
CA SER A 22 10.04 9.22 6.81
C SER A 22 10.90 10.27 7.52
N SER A 23 10.37 10.95 8.54
CA SER A 23 11.17 11.87 9.37
C SER A 23 12.21 11.18 10.24
N GLU A 24 12.01 9.88 10.55
CA GLU A 24 12.99 9.03 11.25
C GLU A 24 14.07 8.45 10.31
N GLY A 25 14.05 8.81 9.02
CA GLY A 25 15.06 8.42 8.04
C GLY A 25 14.71 7.20 7.19
N TYR A 26 13.50 6.66 7.31
CA TYR A 26 13.01 5.64 6.37
C TYR A 26 12.67 6.27 5.02
N VAL A 27 12.95 5.57 3.93
CA VAL A 27 12.64 6.05 2.57
C VAL A 27 11.50 5.22 2.00
N PHE A 28 10.42 5.89 1.60
CA PHE A 28 9.28 5.27 0.93
C PHE A 28 9.18 5.78 -0.50
N GLU A 29 8.99 4.85 -1.43
CA GLU A 29 8.95 5.16 -2.86
C GLU A 29 7.66 4.65 -3.52
N ALA A 30 7.14 5.44 -4.44
CA ALA A 30 6.05 5.11 -5.33
C ALA A 30 6.46 5.31 -6.80
N PRO A 31 5.95 4.49 -7.73
CA PRO A 31 6.13 4.74 -9.16
C PRO A 31 5.57 6.12 -9.54
N SER A 32 6.31 6.89 -10.35
CA SER A 32 5.81 8.12 -10.98
C SER A 32 4.48 7.91 -11.73
N ALA A 33 4.28 6.72 -12.29
CA ALA A 33 3.05 6.32 -12.97
C ALA A 33 1.77 6.41 -12.10
N ILE A 34 1.90 6.45 -10.76
CA ILE A 34 0.76 6.61 -9.85
C ILE A 34 0.63 8.01 -9.23
N GLU A 35 1.44 8.98 -9.66
CA GLU A 35 1.48 10.34 -9.11
C GLU A 35 0.10 11.03 -9.15
N SER A 36 -0.63 10.89 -10.26
CA SER A 36 -1.95 11.49 -10.39
C SER A 36 -2.94 10.92 -9.36
N GLN A 37 -2.88 9.61 -9.09
CA GLN A 37 -3.70 8.98 -8.04
C GLN A 37 -3.30 9.48 -6.65
N LEU A 38 -2.01 9.65 -6.38
CA LEU A 38 -1.52 10.20 -5.10
C LEU A 38 -2.06 11.62 -4.87
N HIS A 39 -1.99 12.49 -5.88
CA HIS A 39 -2.57 13.84 -5.80
C HIS A 39 -4.08 13.84 -5.52
N LEU A 40 -4.84 12.91 -6.12
CA LEU A 40 -6.27 12.76 -5.83
C LEU A 40 -6.52 12.32 -4.38
N LEU A 41 -5.71 11.40 -3.87
CA LEU A 41 -5.80 10.93 -2.49
C LEU A 41 -5.43 12.05 -1.49
N ASP A 42 -4.43 12.87 -1.79
CA ASP A 42 -4.09 14.05 -0.99
C ASP A 42 -5.20 15.09 -1.01
N ALA A 43 -5.79 15.39 -2.17
CA ALA A 43 -6.93 16.29 -2.27
C ALA A 43 -8.12 15.81 -1.42
N TRP A 44 -8.38 14.49 -1.41
CA TRP A 44 -9.42 13.88 -0.58
C TRP A 44 -9.12 14.00 0.92
N ARG A 45 -7.86 13.80 1.32
CA ARG A 45 -7.40 14.01 2.72
C ARG A 45 -7.59 15.46 3.15
N ILE A 46 -7.16 16.41 2.34
CA ILE A 46 -7.30 17.86 2.60
C ILE A 46 -8.77 18.23 2.78
N ARG A 47 -9.66 17.73 1.91
CA ARG A 47 -11.10 17.97 2.02
C ARG A 47 -11.70 17.46 3.34
N ARG A 48 -11.08 16.44 3.95
CA ARG A 48 -11.47 15.87 5.24
C ARG A 48 -10.76 16.51 6.44
N GLY A 49 -9.97 17.57 6.22
CA GLY A 49 -9.25 18.29 7.27
C GLY A 49 -7.90 17.68 7.66
N PHE A 50 -7.43 16.67 6.93
CA PHE A 50 -6.11 16.07 7.14
C PHE A 50 -5.02 16.82 6.36
N ARG A 51 -3.76 16.68 6.81
CA ARG A 51 -2.61 17.22 6.08
C ARG A 51 -2.25 16.31 4.88
N PRO A 52 -1.67 16.90 3.81
CA PRO A 52 -1.08 16.11 2.73
C PRO A 52 0.05 15.23 3.29
N VAL A 53 0.26 14.10 2.62
CA VAL A 53 1.27 13.12 3.02
C VAL A 53 2.63 13.57 2.53
N ASN A 54 3.56 13.79 3.46
CA ASN A 54 4.96 14.06 3.15
C ASN A 54 5.79 12.79 3.30
N GLY A 55 6.94 12.71 2.62
CA GLY A 55 7.90 11.60 2.78
C GLY A 55 7.76 10.45 1.79
N LEU A 56 6.82 10.53 0.84
CA LEU A 56 6.75 9.61 -0.28
C LEU A 56 7.51 10.17 -1.49
N ALA A 57 8.61 9.52 -1.87
CA ALA A 57 9.37 9.85 -3.07
C ALA A 57 8.73 9.22 -4.31
N LEU A 58 8.81 9.93 -5.43
CA LEU A 58 8.42 9.41 -6.75
C LEU A 58 9.64 8.89 -7.48
N THR A 59 9.55 7.65 -7.95
CA THR A 59 10.62 6.98 -8.67
C THR A 59 10.15 6.63 -10.07
N ASP A 60 10.95 7.00 -11.07
CA ASP A 60 10.64 6.69 -12.46
C ASP A 60 10.94 5.22 -12.76
N ILE A 61 9.87 4.42 -12.82
CA ILE A 61 9.95 2.98 -13.09
C ILE A 61 9.54 2.77 -14.55
N LYS A 62 10.48 2.30 -15.36
CA LYS A 62 10.22 1.94 -16.75
C LYS A 62 9.22 0.79 -16.83
N VAL A 63 8.01 1.11 -17.28
CA VAL A 63 6.97 0.11 -17.55
C VAL A 63 7.21 -0.45 -18.96
N PRO A 64 7.39 -1.77 -19.12
CA PRO A 64 7.46 -2.38 -20.44
C PRO A 64 6.17 -2.13 -21.23
N GLU A 65 6.29 -1.79 -22.52
CA GLU A 65 5.13 -1.65 -23.42
C GLU A 65 4.50 -3.01 -23.79
N GLU A 66 5.29 -4.08 -23.71
CA GLU A 66 4.80 -5.44 -23.96
C GLU A 66 4.06 -5.97 -22.73
N GLU A 67 2.84 -6.50 -22.95
CA GLU A 67 2.11 -7.21 -21.91
C GLU A 67 2.95 -8.38 -21.38
N PRO A 68 3.13 -8.50 -20.06
CA PRO A 68 3.81 -9.65 -19.50
C PRO A 68 3.06 -10.92 -19.95
N ARG A 69 3.81 -11.90 -20.47
CA ARG A 69 3.27 -13.22 -20.88
C ARG A 69 2.58 -13.98 -19.73
N ASP A 70 2.71 -13.47 -18.51
CA ASP A 70 2.16 -13.99 -17.27
C ASP A 70 0.98 -13.10 -16.84
N LEU A 71 -0.25 -13.58 -17.08
CA LEU A 71 -1.54 -12.86 -16.94
C LEU A 71 -1.89 -12.36 -15.52
N LEU A 72 -0.99 -12.54 -14.55
CA LEU A 72 -1.27 -12.35 -13.12
C LEU A 72 -0.81 -11.01 -12.55
N ALA A 73 -0.04 -10.23 -13.32
CA ALA A 73 0.40 -8.89 -12.95
C ALA A 73 0.20 -7.91 -14.11
N THR A 74 -0.30 -6.72 -13.80
CA THR A 74 -0.30 -5.60 -14.75
C THR A 74 1.13 -5.22 -15.15
N PRO A 75 1.36 -4.55 -16.30
CA PRO A 75 2.69 -4.11 -16.70
C PRO A 75 3.41 -3.28 -15.63
N LEU A 76 2.67 -2.42 -14.92
CA LEU A 76 3.20 -1.62 -13.81
C LEU A 76 3.62 -2.50 -12.62
N GLU A 77 2.79 -3.47 -12.23
CA GLU A 77 3.12 -4.40 -11.14
C GLU A 77 4.37 -5.23 -11.47
N ALA A 78 4.48 -5.72 -12.70
CA ALA A 78 5.67 -6.43 -13.17
C ALA A 78 6.93 -5.54 -13.15
N ALA A 79 6.79 -4.28 -13.55
CA ALA A 79 7.88 -3.31 -13.51
C ALA A 79 8.32 -2.98 -12.08
N VAL A 80 7.37 -2.84 -11.14
CA VAL A 80 7.64 -2.63 -9.72
C VAL A 80 8.34 -3.83 -9.09
N LEU A 81 7.92 -5.06 -9.41
CA LEU A 81 8.60 -6.27 -8.94
C LEU A 81 10.04 -6.34 -9.45
N SER A 82 10.24 -6.06 -10.73
CA SER A 82 11.56 -6.07 -11.36
C SER A 82 12.46 -4.99 -10.76
N TYR A 83 11.92 -3.81 -10.52
CA TYR A 83 12.61 -2.73 -9.82
C TYR A 83 13.02 -3.16 -8.40
N ALA A 84 12.09 -3.75 -7.63
CA ALA A 84 12.36 -4.19 -6.27
C ALA A 84 13.46 -5.25 -6.19
N ALA A 85 13.44 -6.21 -7.13
CA ALA A 85 14.48 -7.23 -7.26
C ALA A 85 15.85 -6.63 -7.63
N ARG A 86 15.88 -5.64 -8.52
CA ARG A 86 17.11 -5.01 -8.99
C ARG A 86 17.77 -4.14 -7.93
N GLU A 87 16.99 -3.31 -7.25
CA GLU A 87 17.51 -2.35 -6.25
C GLU A 87 17.64 -2.96 -4.85
N GLY A 88 17.15 -4.19 -4.63
CA GLY A 88 17.20 -4.84 -3.32
C GLY A 88 16.30 -4.17 -2.28
N VAL A 89 15.20 -3.55 -2.71
CA VAL A 89 14.25 -2.87 -1.82
C VAL A 89 13.11 -3.79 -1.38
N VAL A 90 12.49 -3.46 -0.24
CA VAL A 90 11.32 -4.20 0.26
C VAL A 90 10.07 -3.75 -0.50
N LEU A 91 9.34 -4.71 -1.05
CA LEU A 91 8.03 -4.45 -1.65
C LEU A 91 6.98 -4.22 -0.55
N LEU A 92 6.46 -3.01 -0.45
CA LEU A 92 5.24 -2.73 0.30
C LEU A 92 4.03 -2.82 -0.65
N SER A 93 3.20 -3.85 -0.47
CA SER A 93 2.00 -4.10 -1.27
C SER A 93 0.87 -4.70 -0.45
N ASP A 94 -0.37 -4.23 -0.61
CA ASP A 94 -1.57 -4.85 -0.04
C ASP A 94 -2.20 -5.92 -0.94
N ASP A 95 -1.79 -6.05 -2.21
CA ASP A 95 -2.13 -7.20 -3.05
C ASP A 95 -1.35 -8.45 -2.61
N TYR A 96 -2.08 -9.45 -2.10
CA TYR A 96 -1.50 -10.72 -1.67
C TYR A 96 -0.76 -11.46 -2.80
N ARG A 97 -1.33 -11.48 -4.01
CA ARG A 97 -0.76 -12.18 -5.17
C ARG A 97 0.57 -11.54 -5.55
N LEU A 98 0.64 -10.21 -5.56
CA LEU A 98 1.86 -9.48 -5.85
C LEU A 98 2.96 -9.78 -4.82
N ARG A 99 2.60 -9.82 -3.52
CA ARG A 99 3.55 -10.19 -2.46
C ARG A 99 4.05 -11.64 -2.58
N VAL A 100 3.19 -12.59 -2.97
CA VAL A 100 3.62 -13.98 -3.21
C VAL A 100 4.64 -14.02 -4.34
N ARG A 101 4.33 -13.35 -5.46
CA ARG A 101 5.22 -13.30 -6.63
C ARG A 101 6.56 -12.66 -6.32
N ALA A 102 6.56 -11.56 -5.55
CA ALA A 102 7.80 -10.93 -5.08
C ALA A 102 8.70 -11.91 -4.34
N ARG A 103 8.13 -12.71 -3.42
CA ARG A 103 8.90 -13.69 -2.65
C ARG A 103 9.46 -14.82 -3.51
N GLU A 104 8.72 -15.27 -4.53
CA GLU A 104 9.24 -16.23 -5.53
C GLU A 104 10.46 -15.68 -6.28
N MET A 105 10.52 -14.36 -6.46
CA MET A 105 11.65 -13.65 -7.06
C MET A 105 12.76 -13.30 -6.07
N GLY A 106 12.67 -13.74 -4.81
CA GLY A 106 13.64 -13.41 -3.76
C GLY A 106 13.51 -12.00 -3.18
N VAL A 107 12.44 -11.28 -3.49
CA VAL A 107 12.16 -9.93 -2.96
C VAL A 107 11.40 -10.04 -1.65
N GLU A 108 11.88 -9.33 -0.61
CA GLU A 108 11.14 -9.21 0.64
C GLU A 108 9.85 -8.41 0.40
N ALA A 109 8.71 -8.94 0.84
CA ALA A 109 7.41 -8.31 0.62
C ALA A 109 6.53 -8.26 1.88
N ARG A 110 6.01 -7.06 2.18
CA ARG A 110 5.21 -6.72 3.37
C ARG A 110 3.91 -6.01 2.97
N SER A 111 2.89 -6.10 3.82
CA SER A 111 1.64 -5.30 3.68
C SER A 111 1.78 -3.95 4.37
N SER A 112 0.88 -3.01 4.08
CA SER A 112 0.87 -1.69 4.71
C SER A 112 0.77 -1.75 6.24
N LEU A 113 0.09 -2.76 6.79
CA LEU A 113 0.01 -2.98 8.25
C LEU A 113 1.37 -3.20 8.91
N SER A 114 2.41 -3.61 8.15
CA SER A 114 3.77 -3.73 8.70
C SER A 114 4.34 -2.39 9.17
N LEU A 115 3.84 -1.26 8.65
CA LEU A 115 4.23 0.08 9.10
C LEU A 115 3.95 0.29 10.59
N ILE A 116 2.90 -0.32 11.15
CA ILE A 116 2.60 -0.25 12.59
C ILE A 116 3.75 -0.87 13.38
N SER A 117 4.19 -2.07 12.98
CA SER A 117 5.31 -2.74 13.64
C SER A 117 6.63 -2.01 13.47
N MET A 118 6.85 -1.36 12.32
CA MET A 118 8.02 -0.50 12.09
C MET A 118 7.99 0.72 13.00
N TYR A 119 6.83 1.37 13.11
CA TYR A 119 6.61 2.51 13.99
C TYR A 119 6.89 2.15 15.45
N VAL A 120 6.29 1.07 15.96
CA VAL A 120 6.51 0.61 17.35
C VAL A 120 7.99 0.32 17.61
N ARG A 121 8.72 -0.24 16.64
CA ARG A 121 10.16 -0.49 16.79
C ARG A 121 10.98 0.79 16.81
N SER A 122 10.56 1.83 16.07
CA SER A 122 11.26 3.10 15.98
C SER A 122 10.98 4.00 17.19
N VAL A 123 9.72 4.06 17.62
CA VAL A 123 9.23 5.00 18.65
C VAL A 123 9.15 4.36 20.03
N GLY A 124 8.97 3.04 20.10
CA GLY A 124 8.87 2.28 21.36
C GLY A 124 7.44 2.01 21.86
N GLU A 125 6.43 2.65 21.27
CA GLU A 125 5.03 2.51 21.64
C GLU A 125 4.10 2.47 20.41
N PRO A 126 2.90 1.86 20.50
CA PRO A 126 1.92 1.92 19.42
C PRO A 126 1.38 3.35 19.26
N PRO A 127 1.01 3.75 18.03
CA PRO A 127 0.38 5.05 17.84
C PRO A 127 -0.98 5.08 18.53
N ASP A 128 -1.34 6.22 19.13
CA ASP A 128 -2.65 6.41 19.78
C ASP A 128 -3.81 6.13 18.81
N SER A 129 -3.62 6.37 17.51
CA SER A 129 -4.58 6.13 16.44
C SER A 129 -4.69 4.67 15.99
N LEU A 130 -3.97 3.73 16.62
CA LEU A 130 -3.98 2.32 16.25
C LEU A 130 -5.40 1.70 16.22
N PRO A 131 -6.28 1.93 17.22
CA PRO A 131 -7.64 1.40 17.18
C PRO A 131 -8.42 1.87 15.94
N GLU A 132 -8.35 3.16 15.60
CA GLU A 132 -8.99 3.76 14.44
C GLU A 132 -8.41 3.19 13.14
N ILE A 133 -7.09 3.05 13.05
CA ILE A 133 -6.42 2.45 11.90
C ILE A 133 -6.92 1.02 11.66
N VAL A 134 -6.99 0.21 12.73
CA VAL A 134 -7.49 -1.18 12.64
C VAL A 134 -8.95 -1.21 12.22
N MET A 135 -9.79 -0.33 12.76
CA MET A 135 -11.20 -0.25 12.40
C MET A 135 -11.39 0.20 10.95
N SER A 136 -10.66 1.21 10.48
CA SER A 136 -10.71 1.69 9.09
C SER A 136 -10.20 0.65 8.11
N ALA A 137 -9.14 -0.09 8.44
CA ALA A 137 -8.65 -1.18 7.59
C ALA A 137 -9.65 -2.34 7.45
N ARG A 138 -10.47 -2.57 8.49
CA ARG A 138 -11.57 -3.55 8.48
C ARG A 138 -12.84 -3.02 7.81
N ALA A 139 -12.94 -1.70 7.61
CA ALA A 139 -14.14 -1.03 7.11
C ALA A 139 -14.21 -0.94 5.58
N ILE A 140 -13.42 -1.72 4.82
CA ILE A 140 -13.66 -1.87 3.38
C ILE A 140 -15.08 -2.44 3.23
N PRO A 141 -16.06 -1.66 2.74
CA PRO A 141 -17.43 -2.14 2.67
C PRO A 141 -17.49 -3.25 1.62
N LEU A 142 -17.73 -4.49 2.06
CA LEU A 142 -17.95 -5.62 1.17
C LEU A 142 -19.44 -5.66 0.81
N LEU A 143 -19.75 -5.46 -0.46
CA LEU A 143 -21.07 -5.78 -0.99
C LEU A 143 -21.14 -7.30 -1.15
N ILE A 144 -21.71 -7.97 -0.16
CA ILE A 144 -21.93 -9.42 -0.20
C ILE A 144 -23.28 -9.66 -0.88
N PRO A 145 -23.33 -10.34 -2.05
CA PRO A 145 -24.59 -10.64 -2.70
C PRO A 145 -25.46 -11.51 -1.79
N ARG A 146 -26.77 -11.28 -1.80
CA ARG A 146 -27.72 -11.98 -0.91
C ARG A 146 -27.65 -13.50 -1.03
N SER A 147 -27.39 -14.01 -2.23
CA SER A 147 -27.18 -15.44 -2.49
C SER A 147 -26.01 -16.06 -1.71
N ALA A 148 -24.95 -15.28 -1.40
CA ALA A 148 -23.84 -15.75 -0.58
C ALA A 148 -24.20 -15.79 0.91
N LEU A 149 -25.07 -14.88 1.37
CA LEU A 149 -25.60 -14.90 2.75
C LEU A 149 -26.55 -16.08 2.96
N GLU A 150 -27.43 -16.35 2.00
CA GLU A 150 -28.30 -17.53 1.97
C GLU A 150 -27.49 -18.83 2.01
N ALA A 151 -26.39 -18.91 1.24
CA ALA A 151 -25.48 -20.06 1.23
C ALA A 151 -24.71 -20.24 2.56
N TRP A 152 -24.55 -19.17 3.35
CA TRP A 152 -23.94 -19.20 4.68
C TRP A 152 -24.95 -19.41 5.81
N GLY A 153 -26.23 -19.58 5.49
CA GLY A 153 -27.28 -19.81 6.49
C GLY A 153 -27.57 -18.60 7.37
N VAL A 154 -27.27 -17.40 6.87
CA VAL A 154 -27.59 -16.13 7.53
C VAL A 154 -28.86 -15.60 6.85
N GLU A 155 -29.98 -15.61 7.57
CA GLU A 155 -31.27 -15.03 7.13
C GLU A 155 -31.24 -13.49 7.08
#